data_AF-A0A0W0Z463-F1
#
_entry.id   AF-A0A0W0Z463-F1
#
_cell.length_a   1.000
_cell.length_b   1.000
_cell.length_c   1.000
_cell.angle_alpha   90.00
_cell.angle_beta   90.00
_cell.angle_gamma   90.00
#
_symmetry.space_group_name_H-M   'P 1'
#
loop_
_entity.id
_entity.type
_entity.pdbx_description
1 polymer ?
#
loop_
_entity_poly.entity_id
_entity_poly.type
_entity_poly.pdbx_seq_one_letter_code
_entity_poly.pdbx_strand_id
1 'polypeptide(L)'
;MKNISLYKTEDGSFQVEVPVENETVWLTQKQMSALFNKDIRTINEHIQNIFNENELSPEATIRKFRIVREEGKRKVSRDIEHYNLDAIISVGYRVKSKEGTQFRIWANKILKEYLLQGYALNQEQLMKQTDQIRNLSKTLKLFQQAQSGSISQSETSGLLSVLTEYTHSFVLLNQYDTGNFPKSKLNTNITQEINYASAMDAIEDLKSRLMSINEATPLFGRTKDNSFEGILGNIVQSFGREYLYPSIEEQAAHLLYFIIKNHPFTDGNKRIGAFMFIWFLQLNNHHLRQNGRVKINDNALVAIALLVAQSEPSQKDIMIQLIINLIRDGD
;
A
#
# COMPACT_ATOMS: atom_id res chain seq x y z
N MET A 1 5.81 -1.67 14.17
CA MET A 1 5.54 -3.09 13.80
C MET A 1 4.04 -3.28 13.86
N LYS A 2 3.41 -3.64 12.73
CA LYS A 2 2.00 -4.04 12.71
C LYS A 2 1.91 -5.45 13.27
N ASN A 3 1.13 -5.63 14.32
CA ASN A 3 0.82 -6.93 14.87
C ASN A 3 -0.55 -7.35 14.33
N ILE A 4 -0.60 -8.41 13.52
CA ILE A 4 -1.87 -8.99 13.05
C ILE A 4 -2.15 -10.24 13.90
N SER A 5 -3.39 -10.36 14.38
CA SER A 5 -3.86 -11.58 15.03
C SER A 5 -4.24 -12.59 13.95
N LEU A 6 -3.44 -13.63 13.76
CA LEU A 6 -3.67 -14.65 12.71
C LEU A 6 -4.80 -15.62 13.06
N TYR A 7 -4.94 -15.97 14.33
CA TYR A 7 -5.80 -17.05 14.76
C TYR A 7 -6.14 -16.89 16.24
N LYS A 8 -7.39 -17.20 16.59
CA LYS A 8 -7.89 -17.25 17.97
C LYS A 8 -8.51 -18.63 18.16
N THR A 9 -8.01 -19.39 19.12
CA THR A 9 -8.66 -20.63 19.57
C THR A 9 -10.04 -20.34 20.15
N GLU A 10 -10.98 -21.30 20.09
CA GLU A 10 -12.35 -21.14 20.64
C GLU A 10 -12.35 -20.72 22.12
N ASP A 11 -11.33 -21.11 22.90
CA ASP A 11 -11.17 -20.73 24.31
C ASP A 11 -10.50 -19.35 24.54
N GLY A 12 -10.14 -18.62 23.49
CA GLY A 12 -9.52 -17.30 23.58
C GLY A 12 -8.11 -17.24 24.19
N SER A 13 -7.50 -18.39 24.50
CA SER A 13 -6.26 -18.52 25.26
C SER A 13 -4.98 -18.25 24.47
N PHE A 14 -5.01 -18.23 23.13
CA PHE A 14 -3.82 -18.00 22.33
C PHE A 14 -4.05 -16.92 21.26
N GLN A 15 -3.36 -15.79 21.43
CA GLN A 15 -3.28 -14.69 20.47
C GLN A 15 -1.82 -14.54 20.09
N VAL A 16 -1.46 -14.94 18.86
CA VAL A 16 -0.11 -14.67 18.35
C VAL A 16 -0.15 -13.33 17.64
N GLU A 17 0.43 -12.32 18.28
CA GLU A 17 0.79 -11.07 17.65
C GLU A 17 2.08 -11.30 16.85
N VAL A 18 1.97 -11.36 15.52
CA VAL A 18 3.12 -11.58 14.65
C VAL A 18 3.50 -10.27 13.95
N PRO A 19 4.79 -9.90 13.91
CA PRO A 19 5.25 -8.82 13.05
C PRO A 19 4.95 -9.16 11.59
N VAL A 20 4.22 -8.26 10.92
CA VAL A 20 3.98 -8.37 9.48
C VAL A 20 5.05 -7.60 8.73
N GLU A 21 5.78 -8.29 7.87
CA GLU A 21 6.86 -7.75 7.07
C GLU A 21 6.82 -8.39 5.67
N ASN A 22 6.80 -7.55 4.62
CA ASN A 22 6.57 -7.94 3.23
C ASN A 22 5.27 -8.74 3.00
N GLU A 23 4.15 -8.26 3.54
CA GLU A 23 2.80 -8.83 3.31
C GLU A 23 2.62 -10.29 3.75
N THR A 24 3.58 -10.86 4.46
CA THR A 24 3.51 -12.24 4.97
C THR A 24 3.83 -12.28 6.46
N VAL A 25 3.48 -13.41 7.05
CA VAL A 25 3.59 -13.68 8.48
C VAL A 25 4.80 -14.55 8.71
N TRP A 26 5.64 -14.16 9.67
CA TRP A 26 6.88 -14.85 9.99
C TRP A 26 6.85 -15.45 11.40
N LEU A 27 6.97 -16.78 11.50
CA LEU A 27 7.04 -17.47 12.79
C LEU A 27 8.35 -18.23 12.95
N THR A 28 8.90 -18.21 14.16
CA THR A 28 9.98 -19.11 14.57
C THR A 28 9.45 -20.52 14.84
N GLN A 29 10.31 -21.54 14.80
CA GLN A 29 9.95 -22.91 15.20
C GLN A 29 9.35 -22.97 16.61
N LYS A 30 9.84 -22.13 17.53
CA LYS A 30 9.33 -22.03 18.89
C LYS A 30 7.91 -21.47 18.94
N GLN A 31 7.59 -20.48 18.11
CA GLN A 31 6.23 -19.94 18.03
C GLN A 31 5.28 -20.93 17.36
N MET A 32 5.71 -21.63 16.31
CA MET A 32 4.90 -22.70 15.68
C MET A 32 4.64 -23.87 16.64
N SER A 33 5.64 -24.23 17.45
CA SER A 33 5.52 -25.23 18.52
C SER A 33 4.43 -24.85 19.52
N ALA A 34 4.39 -23.58 19.95
CA ALA A 34 3.34 -23.08 20.84
C ALA A 34 1.97 -23.00 20.14
N LEU A 35 1.92 -22.57 18.87
CA LEU A 35 0.69 -22.42 18.09
C LEU A 35 -0.01 -23.76 17.87
N PHE A 36 0.74 -24.80 17.51
CA PHE A 36 0.18 -26.12 17.21
C PHE A 36 0.24 -27.09 18.38
N ASN A 37 0.68 -26.63 19.56
CA ASN A 37 0.85 -27.42 20.78
C ASN A 37 1.63 -28.72 20.52
N LYS A 38 2.84 -28.57 19.95
CA LYS A 38 3.76 -29.67 19.62
C LYS A 38 5.17 -29.32 19.97
N ASP A 39 6.00 -30.34 20.20
CA ASP A 39 7.43 -30.15 20.42
C ASP A 39 8.10 -29.51 19.20
N ILE A 40 9.09 -28.65 19.47
CA ILE A 40 9.91 -28.00 18.44
C ILE A 40 10.54 -29.03 17.50
N ARG A 41 10.93 -30.20 18.02
CA ARG A 41 11.49 -31.29 17.22
C ARG A 41 10.53 -31.80 16.16
N THR A 42 9.25 -31.96 16.52
CA THR A 42 8.20 -32.40 15.59
C THR A 42 7.92 -31.35 14.53
N ILE A 43 7.91 -30.06 14.89
CA ILE A 43 7.79 -28.97 13.93
C ILE A 43 8.97 -28.99 12.95
N ASN A 44 10.20 -29.17 13.45
CA ASN A 44 11.39 -29.24 12.61
C ASN A 44 11.36 -30.44 11.65
N GLU A 45 10.90 -31.60 12.11
CA GLU A 45 10.70 -32.78 11.27
C GLU A 45 9.71 -32.51 10.13
N HIS A 46 8.56 -31.87 10.42
CA HIS A 46 7.60 -31.49 9.39
C HIS A 46 8.17 -30.51 8.37
N ILE A 47 8.95 -29.51 8.81
CA ILE A 47 9.61 -28.55 7.94
C ILE A 47 10.62 -29.25 7.03
N GLN A 48 11.44 -30.16 7.56
CA GLN A 48 12.39 -30.92 6.76
C GLN A 48 11.66 -31.79 5.71
N ASN A 49 10.56 -32.44 6.09
CA ASN A 49 9.79 -33.24 5.15
C ASN A 49 9.16 -32.39 4.03
N ILE A 50 8.66 -31.20 4.35
CA ILE A 50 8.13 -30.24 3.35
C ILE A 50 9.19 -29.89 2.29
N PHE A 51 10.43 -29.64 2.71
CA PHE A 51 11.53 -29.35 1.79
C PHE A 51 11.99 -30.59 1.01
N ASN A 52 12.07 -31.75 1.66
CA ASN A 52 12.45 -33.01 1.01
C ASN A 52 11.44 -33.45 -0.06
N GLU A 53 10.15 -33.17 0.15
CA GLU A 53 9.07 -33.45 -0.79
C GLU A 53 8.96 -32.37 -1.89
N ASN A 54 9.81 -31.33 -1.86
CA ASN A 54 9.77 -30.18 -2.76
C ASN A 54 8.40 -29.46 -2.78
N GLU A 55 7.63 -29.52 -1.69
CA GLU A 55 6.37 -28.76 -1.57
C GLU A 55 6.67 -27.26 -1.50
N LEU A 56 7.77 -26.89 -0.83
CA LEU A 56 8.26 -25.51 -0.70
C LEU A 56 9.78 -25.46 -0.90
N SER A 57 10.29 -24.33 -1.38
CA SER A 57 11.74 -24.08 -1.46
C SER A 57 12.26 -23.39 -0.20
N PRO A 58 13.38 -23.85 0.40
CA PRO A 58 13.99 -23.22 1.56
C PRO A 58 14.36 -21.74 1.33
N GLU A 59 14.82 -21.38 0.12
CA GLU A 59 15.25 -20.02 -0.20
C GLU A 59 14.10 -19.01 -0.23
N ALA A 60 12.88 -19.46 -0.55
CA ALA A 60 11.70 -18.60 -0.60
C ALA A 60 10.96 -18.51 0.75
N THR A 61 11.14 -19.49 1.63
CA THR A 61 10.31 -19.66 2.82
C THR A 61 11.03 -19.43 4.14
N ILE A 62 12.38 -19.38 4.14
CA ILE A 62 13.19 -19.13 5.34
C ILE A 62 13.83 -17.74 5.28
N ARG A 63 13.72 -16.99 6.39
CA ARG A 63 14.52 -15.80 6.63
C ARG A 63 15.27 -15.90 7.95
N LYS A 64 16.53 -15.48 7.95
CA LYS A 64 17.36 -15.39 9.16
C LYS A 64 17.26 -13.99 9.72
N PHE A 65 16.67 -13.87 10.91
CA PHE A 65 16.63 -12.61 11.64
C PHE A 65 17.67 -12.63 12.74
N ARG A 66 18.52 -11.60 12.74
CA ARG A 66 19.57 -11.44 13.74
C ARG A 66 18.97 -10.87 15.02
N ILE A 67 18.93 -11.68 16.07
CA ILE A 67 18.44 -11.26 17.39
C ILE A 67 19.63 -11.04 18.31
N VAL A 68 19.73 -9.82 18.83
CA VAL A 68 20.69 -9.46 19.88
C VAL A 68 19.99 -9.59 21.23
N ARG A 69 20.47 -10.50 22.07
CA ARG A 69 19.99 -10.68 23.44
C ARG A 69 21.12 -10.34 24.41
N GLU A 70 20.82 -9.59 25.45
CA GLU A 70 21.74 -9.43 26.58
C GLU A 70 21.57 -10.63 27.53
N GLU A 71 22.62 -11.44 27.65
CA GLU A 71 22.72 -12.50 28.65
C GLU A 71 23.77 -12.09 29.69
N GLY A 72 23.30 -11.61 30.83
CA GLY A 72 24.16 -11.05 31.89
C GLY A 72 24.88 -9.79 31.44
N LYS A 73 26.22 -9.80 31.44
CA LYS A 73 27.06 -8.67 30.97
C LYS A 73 27.46 -8.76 29.48
N ARG A 74 26.97 -9.76 28.73
CA ARG A 74 27.37 -10.00 27.34
C ARG A 74 26.21 -9.82 26.38
N LYS A 75 26.43 -9.05 25.31
CA LYS A 75 25.53 -9.01 24.14
C LYS A 75 25.84 -10.19 23.24
N VAL A 76 24.92 -11.15 23.17
CA VAL A 76 25.02 -12.33 22.30
C VAL A 76 24.10 -12.12 21.12
N SER A 77 24.64 -12.25 19.91
CA SER A 77 23.89 -12.16 18.67
C SER A 77 23.75 -13.55 18.07
N ARG A 78 22.51 -13.94 17.75
CA ARG A 78 22.19 -15.22 17.10
C ARG A 78 21.24 -14.98 15.93
N ASP A 79 21.47 -15.70 14.85
CA ASP A 79 20.55 -15.75 13.73
C ASP A 79 19.47 -16.80 14.03
N ILE A 80 18.22 -16.37 14.08
CA ILE A 80 17.08 -17.27 14.28
C ILE A 80 16.32 -17.38 12.96
N GLU A 81 16.08 -18.61 12.53
CA GLU A 81 15.28 -18.92 11.35
C GLU A 81 13.80 -18.65 11.63
N HIS A 82 13.20 -17.88 10.73
CA HIS A 82 11.78 -17.58 10.68
C HIS A 82 11.21 -18.14 9.38
N TYR A 83 10.00 -18.66 9.46
CA TYR A 83 9.29 -19.33 8.39
C TYR A 83 8.07 -18.50 8.01
N ASN A 84 7.85 -18.34 6.71
CA ASN A 84 6.76 -17.55 6.15
C ASN A 84 5.38 -18.24 6.29
N LEU A 85 4.32 -17.56 5.85
CA LEU A 85 2.95 -18.05 5.96
C LEU A 85 2.74 -19.42 5.27
N ASP A 86 3.35 -19.65 4.12
CA ASP A 86 3.20 -20.91 3.38
C ASP A 86 3.74 -22.10 4.19
N ALA A 87 4.94 -21.95 4.77
CA ALA A 87 5.51 -22.96 5.65
C ALA A 87 4.64 -23.21 6.90
N ILE A 88 4.06 -22.15 7.47
CA ILE A 88 3.16 -22.25 8.63
C ILE A 88 1.89 -23.03 8.26
N ILE A 89 1.32 -22.76 7.08
CA ILE A 89 0.13 -23.45 6.56
C ILE A 89 0.47 -24.94 6.32
N SER A 90 1.54 -25.24 5.60
CA SER A 90 1.96 -26.62 5.30
C SER A 90 2.21 -27.43 6.58
N VAL A 91 2.88 -26.84 7.57
CA VAL A 91 3.05 -27.47 8.89
C VAL A 91 1.70 -27.67 9.58
N GLY A 92 0.82 -26.67 9.59
CA GLY A 92 -0.51 -26.78 10.19
C GLY A 92 -1.38 -27.89 9.59
N TYR A 93 -1.26 -28.15 8.29
CA TYR A 93 -1.94 -29.27 7.64
C TYR A 93 -1.35 -30.64 8.03
N ARG A 94 -0.04 -30.73 8.28
CA ARG A 94 0.68 -31.97 8.63
C ARG A 94 0.66 -32.31 10.12
N VAL A 95 0.46 -31.32 11.01
CA VAL A 95 0.48 -31.54 12.46
C VAL A 95 -0.79 -32.25 12.95
N LYS A 96 -0.59 -33.33 13.70
CA LYS A 96 -1.66 -34.07 14.40
C LYS A 96 -1.83 -33.58 15.84
N SER A 97 -2.56 -32.47 16.02
CA SER A 97 -2.99 -31.92 17.32
C SER A 97 -4.44 -31.41 17.25
N LYS A 98 -5.02 -31.09 18.41
CA LYS A 98 -6.36 -30.45 18.48
C LYS A 98 -6.30 -29.07 17.83
N GLU A 99 -5.23 -28.35 18.10
CA GLU A 99 -4.91 -27.01 17.60
C GLU A 99 -4.68 -27.03 16.08
N GLY A 100 -3.94 -28.01 15.56
CA GLY A 100 -3.79 -28.23 14.12
C GLY A 100 -5.11 -28.60 13.44
N THR A 101 -6.00 -29.33 14.13
CA THR A 101 -7.34 -29.65 13.62
C THR A 101 -8.21 -28.40 13.52
N GLN A 102 -8.20 -27.57 14.56
CA GLN A 102 -8.93 -26.31 14.57
C GLN A 102 -8.38 -25.31 13.54
N PHE A 103 -7.06 -25.25 13.37
CA PHE A 103 -6.40 -24.47 12.32
C PHE A 103 -6.89 -24.88 10.93
N ARG A 104 -6.97 -26.19 10.62
CA ARG A 104 -7.48 -26.69 9.34
C ARG A 104 -8.96 -26.37 9.13
N ILE A 105 -9.80 -26.47 10.17
CA ILE A 105 -11.23 -26.09 10.10
C ILE A 105 -11.36 -24.61 9.75
N TRP A 106 -10.58 -23.76 10.41
CA TRP A 106 -10.53 -22.33 10.15
C TRP A 106 -10.04 -22.02 8.73
N ALA A 107 -8.91 -22.60 8.31
CA ALA A 107 -8.34 -22.38 6.98
C ALA A 107 -9.31 -22.81 5.86
N ASN A 108 -9.95 -23.96 6.01
CA ASN A 108 -10.96 -24.43 5.07
C ASN A 108 -12.21 -23.53 5.04
N LYS A 109 -12.61 -22.96 6.18
CA LYS A 109 -13.71 -21.98 6.21
C LYS A 109 -13.36 -20.74 5.41
N ILE A 110 -12.17 -20.16 5.61
CA ILE A 110 -11.70 -18.99 4.87
C ILE A 110 -11.60 -19.28 3.37
N LEU A 111 -11.02 -20.43 3.00
CA LEU A 111 -10.94 -20.85 1.61
C LEU A 111 -12.33 -21.00 0.97
N LYS A 112 -13.27 -21.61 1.70
CA LYS A 112 -14.65 -21.79 1.24
C LYS A 112 -15.38 -20.45 1.09
N GLU A 113 -15.22 -19.55 2.04
CA GLU A 113 -15.78 -18.19 1.95
C GLU A 113 -15.21 -17.43 0.76
N TYR A 114 -13.89 -17.49 0.55
CA TYR A 114 -13.23 -16.89 -0.61
C TYR A 114 -13.72 -17.48 -1.94
N LEU A 115 -13.85 -18.80 -2.04
CA LEU A 115 -14.34 -19.47 -3.26
C LEU A 115 -15.81 -19.16 -3.54
N LEU A 116 -16.65 -18.96 -2.52
CA LEU A 116 -18.08 -18.68 -2.69
C LEU A 116 -18.38 -17.19 -2.90
N GLN A 117 -17.65 -16.29 -2.23
CA GLN A 117 -17.95 -14.86 -2.18
C GLN A 117 -16.94 -14.01 -2.96
N GLY A 118 -15.82 -14.60 -3.41
CA GLY A 118 -14.74 -13.90 -4.11
C GLY A 118 -13.81 -13.10 -3.20
N TYR A 119 -14.02 -13.11 -1.88
CA TYR A 119 -13.20 -12.41 -0.89
C TYR A 119 -13.25 -13.09 0.48
N ALA A 120 -12.27 -12.84 1.33
CA ALA A 120 -12.25 -13.25 2.74
C ALA A 120 -12.33 -12.02 3.64
N LEU A 121 -13.37 -11.92 4.48
CA LEU A 121 -13.61 -10.77 5.35
C LEU A 121 -13.17 -11.04 6.80
N ASN A 122 -12.30 -10.19 7.35
CA ASN A 122 -12.02 -10.19 8.78
C ASN A 122 -13.10 -9.38 9.54
N GLN A 123 -14.14 -10.08 9.98
CA GLN A 123 -15.31 -9.48 10.63
C GLN A 123 -14.96 -8.73 11.93
N GLU A 124 -14.02 -9.24 12.74
CA GLU A 124 -13.64 -8.61 14.01
C GLU A 124 -12.94 -7.26 13.78
N GLN A 125 -12.06 -7.20 12.77
CA GLN A 125 -11.42 -5.94 12.39
C GLN A 125 -12.42 -4.94 11.80
N LEU A 126 -13.35 -5.41 10.96
CA LEU A 126 -14.40 -4.58 10.39
C LEU A 126 -15.33 -4.01 11.47
N MET A 127 -15.69 -4.82 12.47
CA MET A 127 -16.50 -4.37 13.61
C MET A 127 -15.75 -3.34 14.45
N LYS A 128 -14.46 -3.55 14.76
CA LYS A 128 -13.64 -2.55 15.49
C LYS A 128 -13.60 -1.21 14.75
N GLN A 129 -13.40 -1.22 13.44
CA GLN A 129 -13.41 0.01 12.63
C GLN A 129 -14.79 0.67 12.61
N THR A 130 -15.86 -0.12 12.49
CA THR A 130 -17.24 0.37 12.53
C THR A 130 -17.58 1.00 13.89
N ASP A 131 -17.13 0.39 14.99
CA ASP A 131 -17.33 0.91 16.34
C ASP A 131 -16.54 2.19 16.58
N GLN A 132 -15.32 2.31 16.04
CA GLN A 132 -14.55 3.56 16.07
C GLN A 132 -15.27 4.69 15.34
N ILE A 133 -15.79 4.43 14.13
CA ILE A 133 -16.57 5.41 13.35
C ILE A 133 -17.87 5.78 14.08
N ARG A 134 -18.56 4.80 14.67
CA ARG A 134 -19.78 5.04 15.45
C ARG A 134 -19.49 5.86 16.70
N ASN A 135 -18.40 5.58 17.40
CA ASN A 135 -17.98 6.32 18.59
C ASN A 135 -17.63 7.77 18.22
N LEU A 136 -16.87 7.97 17.14
CA LEU A 136 -16.59 9.30 16.62
C LEU A 136 -17.89 10.04 16.27
N SER A 137 -18.82 9.37 15.59
CA SER A 137 -20.13 9.94 15.23
C SER A 137 -20.98 10.30 16.45
N LYS A 138 -20.96 9.47 17.51
CA LYS A 138 -21.62 9.76 18.79
C LYS A 138 -20.97 10.93 19.49
N THR A 139 -19.64 10.99 19.53
CA THR A 139 -18.88 12.12 20.08
C THR A 139 -19.24 13.41 19.36
N LEU A 140 -19.31 13.40 18.02
CA LEU A 140 -19.75 14.55 17.22
C LEU A 140 -21.19 14.99 17.57
N LYS A 141 -22.13 14.05 17.71
CA LYS A 141 -23.52 14.35 18.12
C LYS A 141 -23.59 14.91 19.55
N LEU A 142 -22.79 14.37 20.48
CA LEU A 142 -22.72 14.86 21.86
C LEU A 142 -22.14 16.28 21.91
N PHE A 143 -21.11 16.57 21.13
CA PHE A 143 -20.57 17.93 20.99
C PHE A 143 -21.56 18.91 20.37
N GLN A 144 -22.36 18.49 19.38
CA GLN A 144 -23.43 19.31 18.80
C GLN A 144 -24.54 19.60 19.81
N GLN A 145 -24.92 18.63 20.64
CA GLN A 145 -25.99 18.78 21.63
C GLN A 145 -25.55 19.60 22.85
N ALA A 146 -24.32 19.40 23.33
CA ALA A 146 -23.77 20.07 24.51
C ALA A 146 -23.53 21.59 24.32
N GLN A 147 -23.58 22.09 23.09
CA GLN A 147 -23.27 23.50 22.76
C GLN A 147 -24.47 24.33 22.30
N SER A 148 -25.69 23.89 22.58
CA SER A 148 -26.91 24.69 22.36
C SER A 148 -26.97 25.97 23.22
N GLY A 149 -26.01 26.19 24.11
CA GLY A 149 -25.78 27.44 24.82
C GLY A 149 -24.34 27.92 24.65
N SER A 150 -24.18 29.12 24.10
CA SER A 150 -23.01 30.01 24.24
C SER A 150 -21.71 29.74 23.46
N ILE A 151 -21.75 29.45 22.15
CA ILE A 151 -20.65 29.80 21.21
C ILE A 151 -21.27 30.35 19.91
N SER A 152 -20.65 31.37 19.31
CA SER A 152 -21.08 31.94 18.02
C SER A 152 -21.14 30.86 16.92
N GLN A 153 -22.21 30.85 16.12
CA GLN A 153 -22.38 29.91 14.99
C GLN A 153 -21.18 29.93 14.01
N SER A 154 -20.44 31.05 13.92
CA SER A 154 -19.26 31.17 13.05
C SER A 154 -18.04 30.38 13.55
N GLU A 155 -17.80 30.36 14.86
CA GLU A 155 -16.68 29.64 15.47
C GLU A 155 -16.94 28.13 15.48
N THR A 156 -18.21 27.75 15.62
CA THR A 156 -18.66 26.37 15.58
C THR A 156 -18.54 25.77 14.18
N SER A 157 -18.87 26.54 13.14
CA SER A 157 -18.67 26.15 11.74
C SER A 157 -17.19 26.00 11.39
N GLY A 158 -16.34 26.92 11.87
CA GLY A 158 -14.89 26.85 11.71
C GLY A 158 -14.25 25.63 12.39
N LEU A 159 -14.65 25.31 13.62
CA LEU A 159 -14.15 24.13 14.32
C LEU A 159 -14.66 22.83 13.67
N LEU A 160 -15.92 22.79 13.24
CA LEU A 160 -16.48 21.65 12.51
C LEU A 160 -15.75 21.44 11.18
N SER A 161 -15.43 22.49 10.43
CA SER A 161 -14.64 22.35 9.21
C SER A 161 -13.23 21.83 9.50
N VAL A 162 -12.57 22.33 10.56
CA VAL A 162 -11.25 21.85 10.96
C VAL A 162 -11.30 20.37 11.38
N LEU A 163 -12.32 19.96 12.13
CA LEU A 163 -12.47 18.56 12.55
C LEU A 163 -12.81 17.65 11.37
N THR A 164 -13.69 18.06 10.46
CA THR A 164 -14.00 17.30 9.25
C THR A 164 -12.76 17.17 8.36
N GLU A 165 -12.02 18.25 8.15
CA GLU A 165 -10.78 18.25 7.37
C GLU A 165 -9.71 17.35 8.03
N TYR A 166 -9.59 17.43 9.37
CA TYR A 166 -8.68 16.57 10.13
C TYR A 166 -9.06 15.09 10.07
N THR A 167 -10.36 14.76 10.09
CA THR A 167 -10.79 13.36 9.94
C THR A 167 -10.43 12.79 8.57
N HIS A 168 -10.51 13.59 7.51
CA HIS A 168 -10.08 13.16 6.18
C HIS A 168 -8.57 12.90 6.14
N SER A 169 -7.76 13.81 6.70
CA SER A 169 -6.31 13.62 6.83
C SER A 169 -5.95 12.38 7.66
N PHE A 170 -6.66 12.15 8.77
CA PHE A 170 -6.46 10.96 9.62
C PHE A 170 -6.77 9.66 8.88
N VAL A 171 -7.88 9.62 8.13
CA VAL A 171 -8.22 8.46 7.30
C VAL A 171 -7.13 8.20 6.27
N LEU A 172 -6.64 9.22 5.57
CA LEU A 172 -5.58 9.07 4.57
C LEU A 172 -4.25 8.56 5.19
N LEU A 173 -3.85 9.11 6.34
CA LEU A 173 -2.67 8.66 7.07
C LEU A 173 -2.82 7.21 7.54
N ASN A 174 -3.99 6.85 8.07
CA ASN A 174 -4.25 5.47 8.45
C ASN A 174 -4.27 4.52 7.24
N GLN A 175 -4.79 4.94 6.08
CA GLN A 175 -4.74 4.16 4.84
C GLN A 175 -3.29 3.95 4.38
N TYR A 176 -2.44 4.97 4.49
CA TYR A 176 -1.01 4.87 4.22
C TYR A 176 -0.32 3.88 5.17
N ASP A 177 -0.50 4.02 6.48
CA ASP A 177 0.07 3.11 7.48
C ASP A 177 -0.44 1.68 7.29
N THR A 178 -1.72 1.53 6.90
CA THR A 178 -2.36 0.23 6.70
C THR A 178 -2.06 -0.41 5.34
N GLY A 179 -1.67 0.37 4.33
CA GLY A 179 -1.65 -0.05 2.93
C GLY A 179 -3.04 -0.32 2.35
N ASN A 180 -4.10 -0.02 3.11
CA ASN A 180 -5.47 -0.36 2.72
C ASN A 180 -6.15 0.85 2.10
N PHE A 181 -5.93 1.03 0.81
CA PHE A 181 -6.52 2.11 0.04
C PHE A 181 -7.83 1.68 -0.64
N PRO A 182 -8.87 2.53 -0.68
CA PRO A 182 -10.10 2.16 -1.35
C PRO A 182 -9.91 2.20 -2.87
N LYS A 183 -10.33 1.14 -3.55
CA LYS A 183 -10.14 0.93 -5.00
C LYS A 183 -11.36 1.34 -5.86
N SER A 184 -12.34 2.01 -5.26
CA SER A 184 -13.57 2.43 -5.93
C SER A 184 -13.45 3.81 -6.58
N LYS A 185 -14.33 4.10 -7.55
CA LYS A 185 -14.47 5.41 -8.24
C LYS A 185 -13.27 5.86 -9.07
N LEU A 186 -12.53 4.90 -9.65
CA LEU A 186 -11.52 5.22 -10.66
C LEU A 186 -12.18 5.46 -12.01
N ASN A 187 -11.66 6.39 -12.80
CA ASN A 187 -12.21 6.71 -14.10
C ASN A 187 -11.54 5.87 -15.18
N THR A 188 -12.27 4.86 -15.68
CA THR A 188 -11.80 3.94 -16.71
C THR A 188 -12.00 4.47 -18.14
N ASN A 189 -12.59 5.67 -18.31
CA ASN A 189 -12.82 6.27 -19.61
C ASN A 189 -11.60 7.11 -20.04
N ILE A 190 -10.52 6.44 -20.41
CA ILE A 190 -9.31 7.08 -20.94
C ILE A 190 -9.64 7.67 -22.31
N THR A 191 -9.70 8.99 -22.39
CA THR A 191 -10.07 9.71 -23.63
C THR A 191 -8.90 9.91 -24.57
N GLN A 192 -7.68 10.04 -24.04
CA GLN A 192 -6.46 10.23 -24.82
C GLN A 192 -5.30 9.44 -24.22
N GLU A 193 -4.69 8.61 -25.04
CA GLU A 193 -3.45 7.91 -24.71
C GLU A 193 -2.26 8.87 -24.77
N ILE A 194 -1.29 8.66 -23.88
CA ILE A 194 -0.01 9.36 -23.93
C ILE A 194 0.83 8.79 -25.08
N ASN A 195 1.22 9.65 -26.01
CA ASN A 195 2.07 9.25 -27.13
C ASN A 195 3.47 9.89 -26.99
N TYR A 196 4.49 9.20 -27.51
CA TYR A 196 5.87 9.63 -27.35
C TYR A 196 6.16 10.98 -28.01
N ALA A 197 5.64 11.21 -29.21
CA ALA A 197 5.89 12.44 -29.96
C ALA A 197 5.33 13.67 -29.24
N SER A 198 4.06 13.65 -28.87
CA SER A 198 3.39 14.75 -28.16
C SER A 198 3.96 14.96 -26.75
N ALA A 199 4.37 13.89 -26.07
CA ALA A 199 5.04 14.00 -24.79
C ALA A 199 6.40 14.70 -24.93
N MET A 200 7.20 14.35 -25.95
CA MET A 200 8.47 15.00 -26.22
C MET A 200 8.31 16.46 -26.64
N ASP A 201 7.33 16.78 -27.48
CA ASP A 201 7.00 18.16 -27.86
C ASP A 201 6.63 18.99 -26.62
N ALA A 202 5.78 18.45 -25.73
CA ALA A 202 5.41 19.11 -24.49
C ALA A 202 6.61 19.32 -23.55
N ILE A 203 7.55 18.38 -23.49
CA ILE A 203 8.77 18.49 -22.69
C ILE A 203 9.72 19.56 -23.27
N GLU A 204 9.83 19.66 -24.59
CA GLU A 204 10.67 20.67 -25.24
C GLU A 204 10.08 22.09 -25.07
N ASP A 205 8.75 22.21 -25.09
CA ASP A 205 8.05 23.45 -24.72
C ASP A 205 8.32 23.85 -23.26
N LEU A 206 8.24 22.89 -22.33
CA LEU A 206 8.58 23.11 -20.93
C LEU A 206 10.04 23.57 -20.78
N LYS A 207 10.96 22.86 -21.43
CA LYS A 207 12.40 23.18 -21.40
C LYS A 207 12.66 24.59 -21.92
N SER A 208 12.06 24.98 -23.03
CA SER A 208 12.21 26.31 -23.63
C SER A 208 11.74 27.41 -22.65
N ARG A 209 10.62 27.19 -21.96
CA ARG A 209 10.11 28.10 -20.92
C ARG A 209 11.02 28.16 -19.69
N LEU A 210 11.56 27.04 -19.23
CA LEU A 210 12.46 27.03 -18.07
C LEU A 210 13.83 27.64 -18.38
N MET A 211 14.32 27.48 -19.62
CA MET A 211 15.57 28.09 -20.06
C MET A 211 15.45 29.61 -20.15
N SER A 212 14.29 30.16 -20.55
CA SER A 212 14.09 31.61 -20.64
C SER A 212 14.12 32.31 -19.27
N ILE A 213 13.80 31.58 -18.20
CA ILE A 213 13.89 32.05 -16.81
C ILE A 213 15.14 31.55 -16.07
N ASN A 214 16.11 30.97 -16.79
CA ASN A 214 17.36 30.41 -16.25
C ASN A 214 17.17 29.30 -15.18
N GLU A 215 16.05 28.57 -15.22
CA GLU A 215 15.77 27.45 -14.30
C GLU A 215 16.12 26.07 -14.89
N ALA A 216 16.49 26.01 -16.17
CA ALA A 216 16.92 24.78 -16.84
C ALA A 216 18.21 24.98 -17.64
N THR A 217 18.95 23.88 -17.79
CA THR A 217 20.13 23.80 -18.65
C THR A 217 19.78 23.11 -19.98
N PRO A 218 20.65 23.16 -21.00
CA PRO A 218 20.45 22.38 -22.23
C PRO A 218 20.33 20.86 -22.03
N LEU A 219 20.73 20.33 -20.86
CA LEU A 219 20.62 18.91 -20.52
C LEU A 219 19.23 18.52 -20.01
N PHE A 220 18.40 19.49 -19.61
CA PHE A 220 17.04 19.24 -19.15
C PHE A 220 16.20 18.62 -20.27
N GLY A 221 15.49 17.53 -19.98
CA GLY A 221 14.61 16.86 -20.96
C GLY A 221 15.35 16.05 -22.03
N ARG A 222 16.69 16.01 -22.02
CA ARG A 222 17.46 15.17 -22.94
C ARG A 222 17.37 13.71 -22.53
N THR A 223 16.76 12.87 -23.37
CA THR A 223 16.67 11.42 -23.16
C THR A 223 18.06 10.77 -23.10
N LYS A 224 18.24 9.80 -22.20
CA LYS A 224 19.50 9.04 -22.08
C LYS A 224 19.58 7.90 -23.10
N ASP A 225 18.44 7.27 -23.33
CA ASP A 225 18.25 6.07 -24.13
C ASP A 225 16.74 5.93 -24.43
N ASN A 226 16.30 4.74 -24.88
CA ASN A 226 14.90 4.45 -25.17
C ASN A 226 14.04 4.19 -23.91
N SER A 227 14.56 4.44 -22.70
CA SER A 227 13.81 4.19 -21.46
C SER A 227 12.54 5.02 -21.34
N PHE A 228 12.52 6.27 -21.84
CA PHE A 228 11.31 7.09 -21.81
C PHE A 228 10.20 6.47 -22.67
N GLU A 229 10.55 6.04 -23.89
CA GLU A 229 9.63 5.36 -24.80
C GLU A 229 9.11 4.05 -24.18
N GLY A 230 10.00 3.26 -23.56
CA GLY A 230 9.62 2.04 -22.85
C GLY A 230 8.69 2.30 -21.65
N ILE A 231 8.87 3.40 -20.92
CA ILE A 231 7.96 3.80 -19.85
C ILE A 231 6.57 4.09 -20.43
N LEU A 232 6.47 4.92 -21.47
CA LEU A 232 5.18 5.24 -22.08
C LEU A 232 4.49 4.00 -22.65
N GLY A 233 5.24 3.11 -23.31
CA GLY A 233 4.74 1.83 -23.81
C GLY A 233 4.17 0.94 -22.71
N ASN A 234 4.80 0.90 -21.53
CA ASN A 234 4.27 0.17 -20.37
C ASN A 234 2.99 0.80 -19.81
N ILE A 235 2.84 2.13 -19.88
CA ILE A 235 1.63 2.82 -19.39
C ILE A 235 0.42 2.50 -20.26
N VAL A 236 0.58 2.47 -21.59
CA VAL A 236 -0.52 2.22 -22.54
C VAL A 236 -0.65 0.75 -22.93
N GLN A 237 0.13 -0.14 -22.31
CA GLN A 237 0.11 -1.57 -22.61
C GLN A 237 -1.28 -2.16 -22.36
N SER A 238 -1.75 -2.98 -23.28
CA SER A 238 -3.01 -3.72 -23.15
C SER A 238 -2.84 -5.21 -23.42
N PHE A 239 -3.65 -6.03 -22.75
CA PHE A 239 -3.78 -7.46 -22.98
C PHE A 239 -5.26 -7.81 -23.08
N GLY A 240 -5.66 -8.60 -24.08
CA GLY A 240 -7.08 -8.96 -24.26
C GLY A 240 -8.01 -7.77 -24.51
N ARG A 241 -7.50 -6.64 -25.04
CA ARG A 241 -8.19 -5.34 -25.21
C ARG A 241 -8.48 -4.58 -23.92
N GLU A 242 -7.90 -5.00 -22.80
CA GLU A 242 -7.95 -4.26 -21.54
C GLU A 242 -6.57 -3.67 -21.23
N TYR A 243 -6.51 -2.42 -20.79
CA TYR A 243 -5.26 -1.81 -20.36
C TYR A 243 -4.73 -2.51 -19.10
N LEU A 244 -3.41 -2.65 -19.00
CA LEU A 244 -2.73 -3.07 -17.78
C LEU A 244 -3.08 -2.16 -16.60
N TYR A 245 -3.18 -0.86 -16.88
CA TYR A 245 -3.66 0.17 -15.96
C TYR A 245 -5.01 0.68 -16.47
N PRO A 246 -6.14 0.16 -15.94
CA PRO A 246 -7.47 0.38 -16.52
C PRO A 246 -8.06 1.77 -16.28
N SER A 247 -7.47 2.60 -15.44
CA SER A 247 -7.96 3.96 -15.14
C SER A 247 -6.95 5.07 -15.42
N ILE A 248 -7.47 6.29 -15.60
CA ILE A 248 -6.68 7.52 -15.74
C ILE A 248 -5.78 7.70 -14.51
N GLU A 249 -6.31 7.47 -13.31
CA GLU A 249 -5.57 7.62 -12.06
C GLU A 249 -4.39 6.64 -11.96
N GLU A 250 -4.60 5.39 -12.38
CA GLU A 250 -3.54 4.38 -12.39
C GLU A 250 -2.46 4.71 -13.43
N GLN A 251 -2.84 5.11 -14.65
CA GLN A 251 -1.88 5.51 -15.68
C GLN A 251 -1.08 6.73 -15.25
N ALA A 252 -1.75 7.75 -14.69
CA ALA A 252 -1.09 8.95 -14.17
C ALA A 252 -0.11 8.61 -13.04
N ALA A 253 -0.53 7.80 -12.06
CA ALA A 253 0.30 7.44 -10.92
C ALA A 253 1.56 6.67 -11.35
N HIS A 254 1.41 5.70 -12.25
CA HIS A 254 2.54 4.94 -12.78
C HIS A 254 3.45 5.79 -13.65
N LEU A 255 2.89 6.72 -14.44
CA LEU A 255 3.67 7.66 -15.25
C LEU A 255 4.58 8.52 -14.39
N LEU A 256 4.03 9.13 -13.33
CA LEU A 256 4.79 9.91 -12.35
C LEU A 256 5.89 9.05 -11.71
N TYR A 257 5.53 7.87 -11.21
CA TYR A 257 6.43 6.98 -10.51
C TYR A 257 7.60 6.52 -11.39
N PHE A 258 7.31 6.03 -12.60
CA PHE A 258 8.34 5.47 -13.48
C PHE A 258 9.28 6.54 -14.03
N ILE A 259 8.80 7.72 -14.40
CA ILE A 259 9.69 8.81 -14.86
C ILE A 259 10.64 9.21 -13.73
N ILE A 260 10.14 9.32 -12.49
CA ILE A 260 10.98 9.72 -11.36
C ILE A 260 11.99 8.63 -10.99
N LYS A 261 11.56 7.37 -10.87
CA LYS A 261 12.44 6.27 -10.40
C LYS A 261 13.41 5.76 -11.46
N ASN A 262 13.00 5.70 -12.72
CA ASN A 262 13.82 5.12 -13.79
C ASN A 262 14.77 6.15 -14.43
N HIS A 263 14.60 7.44 -14.09
CA HIS A 263 15.46 8.53 -14.54
C HIS A 263 15.77 8.54 -16.05
N PRO A 264 14.75 8.50 -16.94
CA PRO A 264 14.95 8.36 -18.38
C PRO A 264 15.63 9.57 -19.05
N PHE A 265 15.67 10.71 -18.37
CA PHE A 265 16.32 11.93 -18.83
C PHE A 265 17.64 12.17 -18.12
N THR A 266 18.54 12.88 -18.80
CA THR A 266 19.86 13.30 -18.30
C THR A 266 19.70 14.21 -17.09
N ASP A 267 18.80 15.18 -17.18
CA ASP A 267 18.41 16.06 -16.08
C ASP A 267 16.90 16.32 -16.11
N GLY A 268 16.34 16.69 -14.95
CA GLY A 268 14.95 17.13 -14.84
C GLY A 268 13.93 16.06 -14.49
N ASN A 269 14.31 14.80 -14.28
CA ASN A 269 13.37 13.67 -14.08
C ASN A 269 12.23 13.93 -13.09
N LYS A 270 12.52 14.56 -11.94
CA LYS A 270 11.48 14.92 -10.95
C LYS A 270 10.48 15.95 -11.50
N ARG A 271 10.99 16.99 -12.17
CA ARG A 271 10.19 18.07 -12.76
C ARG A 271 9.40 17.56 -13.97
N ILE A 272 10.03 16.76 -14.82
CA ILE A 272 9.39 16.15 -15.99
C ILE A 272 8.33 15.13 -15.56
N GLY A 273 8.59 14.30 -14.56
CA GLY A 273 7.60 13.38 -14.01
C GLY A 273 6.37 14.12 -13.47
N ALA A 274 6.58 15.16 -12.66
CA ALA A 274 5.49 16.01 -12.15
C ALA A 274 4.73 16.73 -13.28
N PHE A 275 5.43 17.23 -14.29
CA PHE A 275 4.81 17.85 -15.45
C PHE A 275 3.97 16.88 -16.27
N MET A 276 4.53 15.70 -16.61
CA MET A 276 3.83 14.67 -17.38
C MET A 276 2.62 14.13 -16.65
N PHE A 277 2.68 14.03 -15.33
CA PHE A 277 1.54 13.70 -14.48
C PHE A 277 0.38 14.69 -14.66
N ILE A 278 0.63 16.00 -14.50
CA ILE A 278 -0.41 17.02 -14.65
C ILE A 278 -0.89 17.12 -16.10
N TRP A 279 0.03 17.08 -17.05
CA TRP A 279 -0.30 17.16 -18.47
C TRP A 279 -1.19 16.00 -18.92
N PHE A 280 -0.89 14.76 -18.49
CA PHE A 280 -1.73 13.60 -18.79
C PHE A 280 -3.14 13.70 -18.16
N LEU A 281 -3.23 14.21 -16.93
CA LEU A 281 -4.53 14.50 -16.30
C LEU A 281 -5.30 15.58 -17.07
N GLN A 282 -4.61 16.56 -17.63
CA GLN A 282 -5.24 17.61 -18.42
C GLN A 282 -5.73 17.09 -19.77
N LEU A 283 -4.94 16.27 -20.48
CA LEU A 283 -5.35 15.60 -21.72
C LEU A 283 -6.63 14.79 -21.55
N ASN A 284 -6.79 14.17 -20.37
CA ASN A 284 -7.96 13.36 -20.05
C ASN A 284 -9.06 14.14 -19.30
N ASN A 285 -9.00 15.47 -19.25
CA ASN A 285 -9.96 16.33 -18.54
C ASN A 285 -10.20 15.91 -17.07
N HIS A 286 -9.18 15.34 -16.43
CA HIS A 286 -9.24 14.73 -15.10
C HIS A 286 -8.44 15.52 -14.04
N HIS A 287 -7.89 16.68 -14.41
CA HIS A 287 -7.11 17.56 -13.52
C HIS A 287 -7.98 18.34 -12.49
N LEU A 288 -9.29 18.42 -12.71
CA LEU A 288 -10.25 19.06 -11.81
C LEU A 288 -11.17 18.04 -11.14
N ARG A 289 -11.58 18.34 -9.91
CA ARG A 289 -12.70 17.68 -9.22
C ARG A 289 -14.03 18.17 -9.79
N GLN A 290 -15.11 17.47 -9.47
CA GLN A 290 -16.48 17.88 -9.86
C GLN A 290 -16.87 19.30 -9.41
N ASN A 291 -16.29 19.79 -8.31
CA ASN A 291 -16.52 21.15 -7.80
C ASN A 291 -15.61 22.21 -8.47
N GLY A 292 -14.86 21.86 -9.52
CA GLY A 292 -13.98 22.76 -10.26
C GLY A 292 -12.64 23.06 -9.58
N ARG A 293 -12.36 22.51 -8.39
CA ARG A 293 -11.05 22.66 -7.73
C ARG A 293 -10.03 21.71 -8.35
N VAL A 294 -8.76 22.12 -8.40
CA VAL A 294 -7.66 21.24 -8.80
C VAL A 294 -7.60 20.02 -7.89
N LYS A 295 -7.39 18.82 -8.47
CA LYS A 295 -7.32 17.58 -7.69
C LYS A 295 -6.11 17.55 -6.76
N ILE A 296 -5.02 18.12 -7.25
CA ILE A 296 -3.72 18.23 -6.59
C ILE A 296 -3.22 19.67 -6.70
N ASN A 297 -2.73 20.23 -5.61
CA ASN A 297 -2.11 21.56 -5.59
C ASN A 297 -0.58 21.46 -5.73
N ASP A 298 0.07 22.60 -6.00
CA ASP A 298 1.51 22.67 -6.28
C ASP A 298 2.36 22.07 -5.14
N ASN A 299 2.04 22.42 -3.89
CA ASN A 299 2.77 21.92 -2.71
C ASN A 299 2.66 20.40 -2.57
N ALA A 300 1.46 19.84 -2.79
CA ALA A 300 1.23 18.40 -2.76
C ALA A 300 1.98 17.69 -3.89
N LEU A 301 1.97 18.25 -5.10
CA LEU A 301 2.70 17.71 -6.25
C LEU A 301 4.20 17.66 -5.98
N VAL A 302 4.78 18.73 -5.44
CA VAL A 302 6.19 18.77 -5.04
C VAL A 302 6.49 17.72 -3.98
N ALA A 303 5.65 17.63 -2.93
CA ALA A 303 5.84 16.68 -1.85
C ALA A 303 5.82 15.22 -2.36
N ILE A 304 4.87 14.87 -3.21
CA ILE A 304 4.77 13.53 -3.80
C ILE A 304 5.96 13.23 -4.71
N ALA A 305 6.36 14.16 -5.57
CA ALA A 305 7.49 13.96 -6.46
C ALA A 305 8.79 13.71 -5.67
N LEU A 306 8.97 14.41 -4.54
CA LEU A 306 10.09 14.17 -3.62
C LEU A 306 9.94 12.83 -2.89
N LEU A 307 8.74 12.50 -2.42
CA LEU A 307 8.47 11.25 -1.72
C LEU A 307 8.75 10.04 -2.61
N VAL A 308 8.27 10.04 -3.85
CA VAL A 308 8.57 9.01 -4.86
C VAL A 308 10.07 8.93 -5.13
N ALA A 309 10.75 10.07 -5.27
CA ALA A 309 12.19 10.05 -5.52
C ALA A 309 12.97 9.38 -4.38
N GLN A 310 12.55 9.59 -3.13
CA GLN A 310 13.18 9.04 -1.93
C GLN A 310 12.65 7.66 -1.51
N SER A 311 11.56 7.17 -2.10
CA SER A 311 10.94 5.92 -1.67
C SER A 311 11.79 4.71 -2.04
N GLU A 312 11.80 3.71 -1.15
CA GLU A 312 12.44 2.43 -1.41
C GLU A 312 11.66 1.62 -2.48
N PRO A 313 12.30 0.72 -3.24
CA PRO A 313 11.62 -0.11 -4.23
C PRO A 313 10.45 -0.93 -3.66
N SER A 314 10.57 -1.39 -2.40
CA SER A 314 9.51 -2.13 -1.69
C SER A 314 8.27 -1.29 -1.39
N GLN A 315 8.36 0.05 -1.47
CA GLN A 315 7.26 0.97 -1.22
C GLN A 315 6.52 1.36 -2.49
N LYS A 316 6.89 0.80 -3.65
CA LYS A 316 6.28 1.11 -4.95
C LYS A 316 4.76 1.13 -4.89
N ASP A 317 4.15 0.04 -4.43
CA ASP A 317 2.70 -0.11 -4.50
C ASP A 317 1.99 0.88 -3.56
N ILE A 318 2.58 1.14 -2.39
CA ILE A 318 2.07 2.16 -1.45
C ILE A 318 2.15 3.56 -2.09
N MET A 319 3.24 3.89 -2.78
CA MET A 319 3.40 5.19 -3.46
C MET A 319 2.36 5.35 -4.57
N ILE A 320 2.18 4.32 -5.41
CA ILE A 320 1.19 4.32 -6.49
C ILE A 320 -0.22 4.52 -5.91
N GLN A 321 -0.58 3.75 -4.89
CA GLN A 321 -1.89 3.86 -4.27
C GLN A 321 -2.11 5.23 -3.61
N LEU A 322 -1.09 5.80 -2.96
CA LEU A 322 -1.15 7.15 -2.42
C LEU A 322 -1.45 8.18 -3.51
N ILE A 323 -0.73 8.12 -4.64
CA ILE A 323 -0.94 9.03 -5.78
C ILE A 323 -2.36 8.89 -6.31
N ILE A 324 -2.82 7.65 -6.58
CA ILE A 324 -4.19 7.36 -7.05
C ILE A 324 -5.23 8.00 -6.12
N ASN A 325 -5.06 7.85 -4.80
CA ASN A 325 -6.04 8.36 -3.83
C ASN A 325 -6.06 9.88 -3.72
N LEU A 326 -5.00 10.57 -4.13
CA LEU A 326 -4.98 12.03 -4.15
C LEU A 326 -5.75 12.59 -5.35
N ILE A 327 -5.77 11.86 -6.48
CA ILE A 327 -6.40 12.29 -7.73
C ILE A 327 -7.71 11.58 -8.06
N ARG A 328 -8.13 10.58 -7.30
CA ARG A 328 -9.49 10.04 -7.43
C ARG A 328 -10.54 11.07 -7.01
N ASP A 329 -11.74 10.93 -7.54
CA ASP A 329 -12.88 11.69 -7.04
C ASP A 329 -13.27 11.18 -5.64
N GLY A 330 -13.48 12.13 -4.72
CA GLY A 330 -13.87 11.84 -3.34
C GLY A 330 -15.32 11.36 -3.21
N ASP A 331 -15.72 11.06 -1.98
CA ASP A 331 -17.15 10.98 -1.61
C ASP A 331 -17.78 12.36 -1.50
#